data_AF-A0A921MVL8-F1
#
_entry.id   AF-A0A921MVL8-F1
#
_cell.length_a   1.000
_cell.length_b   1.000
_cell.length_c   1.000
_cell.angle_alpha   90.00
_cell.angle_beta   90.00
_cell.angle_gamma   90.00
#
_symmetry.space_group_name_H-M   'P 1'
#
loop_
_entity.id
_entity.type
_entity.pdbx_description
1 polymer ?
#
loop_
_entity_poly.entity_id
_entity_poly.type
_entity_poly.pdbx_seq_one_letter_code
_entity_poly.pdbx_strand_id
1 'polypeptide(L)' 'GAELLGLYEGIPLDQRSVFDGYAQPDRIFVFRGPLQRHAVSRERLVEEIAVTVLHEIGHLFGISDDRLHELGWG' A
#
# COMPACT_ATOMS: atom_id res chain seq x y z
N GLY A 1 8.54 15.71 7.06
CA GLY A 1 7.71 14.49 7.13
C GLY A 1 8.14 13.55 6.03
N ALA A 2 7.98 12.25 6.22
CA ALA A 2 8.15 11.28 5.13
C ALA A 2 7.12 11.55 4.03
N GLU A 3 7.48 11.33 2.77
CA GLU A 3 6.60 11.55 1.64
C GLU A 3 5.66 10.34 1.45
N LEU A 4 4.37 10.60 1.24
CA LEU A 4 3.36 9.55 1.06
C LEU A 4 3.43 8.99 -0.37
N LEU A 5 3.80 7.71 -0.51
CA LEU A 5 3.93 7.03 -1.80
C LEU A 5 2.64 6.31 -2.24
N GLY A 6 1.89 5.80 -1.27
CA GLY A 6 0.59 5.17 -1.45
C GLY A 6 -0.36 5.45 -0.29
N LEU A 7 -1.62 5.08 -0.47
CA LEU A 7 -2.65 5.15 0.58
C LEU A 7 -3.71 4.10 0.34
N TYR A 8 -3.92 3.22 1.30
CA TYR A 8 -5.12 2.39 1.40
C TYR A 8 -6.31 3.22 1.91
N GLU A 9 -7.42 3.17 1.18
CA GLU A 9 -8.72 3.73 1.57
C GLU A 9 -9.77 2.63 1.52
N GLY A 10 -10.24 2.22 2.69
CA GLY A 10 -11.21 1.15 2.83
C GLY A 10 -11.51 0.87 4.29
N ILE A 11 -12.35 -0.13 4.52
CA ILE A 11 -12.63 -0.64 5.88
C ILE A 11 -11.66 -1.80 6.13
N PRO A 12 -10.79 -1.70 7.16
CA PRO A 12 -9.89 -2.78 7.56
C PRO A 12 -10.63 -4.12 7.70
N LEU A 13 -9.96 -5.22 7.35
CA LEU A 13 -10.60 -6.54 7.26
C LEU A 13 -11.19 -6.99 8.61
N ASP A 14 -10.54 -6.65 9.71
CA ASP A 14 -10.97 -6.92 11.09
C ASP A 14 -12.18 -6.08 11.55
N GLN A 15 -12.49 -5.00 10.82
CA GLN A 15 -13.60 -4.09 11.11
C GLN A 15 -14.77 -4.24 10.12
N ARG A 16 -14.64 -5.10 9.10
CA ARG A 16 -15.73 -5.39 8.16
C ARG A 16 -16.79 -6.28 8.78
N SER A 17 -18.05 -5.91 8.60
CA SER A 17 -19.19 -6.73 9.01
C SER A 17 -19.83 -7.42 7.82
N VAL A 18 -20.24 -8.68 7.99
CA VAL A 18 -21.08 -9.39 7.01
C VAL A 18 -22.50 -8.80 6.92
N PHE A 19 -22.87 -7.95 7.87
CA PHE A 19 -24.13 -7.20 7.88
C PHE A 19 -24.02 -5.83 7.19
N ASP A 20 -22.80 -5.41 6.80
CA ASP A 20 -22.64 -4.20 6.00
C ASP A 20 -23.35 -4.42 4.65
N GLY A 21 -24.11 -3.41 4.21
CA GLY A 21 -24.77 -3.40 2.92
C GLY A 21 -23.76 -3.28 1.76
N TYR A 22 -24.16 -2.63 0.67
CA TYR A 22 -23.19 -2.34 -0.39
C TYR A 22 -22.10 -1.38 0.12
N ALA A 23 -20.88 -1.89 0.28
CA ALA A 23 -19.68 -1.09 0.52
C ALA A 23 -18.98 -0.79 -0.82
N GLN A 24 -18.41 0.41 -0.95
CA GLN A 24 -17.48 0.64 -2.06
C GLN A 24 -16.26 -0.29 -1.92
N PRO A 25 -15.71 -0.78 -3.04
CA PRO A 25 -14.48 -1.54 -2.99
C PRO A 25 -13.36 -0.68 -2.40
N ASP A 26 -12.49 -1.30 -1.61
CA ASP A 26 -11.28 -0.61 -1.14
C ASP A 26 -10.43 -0.15 -2.32
N ARG A 27 -9.68 0.92 -2.09
CA ARG A 27 -8.80 1.53 -3.08
C ARG A 27 -7.40 1.66 -2.51
N ILE A 28 -6.41 1.40 -3.36
CA ILE A 28 -5.02 1.78 -3.09
C ILE A 28 -4.70 2.93 -4.04
N PHE A 29 -4.45 4.11 -3.50
CA PHE A 29 -3.94 5.25 -4.24
C PHE A 29 -2.43 5.11 -4.37
N VAL A 30 -1.92 5.42 -5.56
CA VAL A 30 -0.49 5.35 -5.89
C VAL A 30 -0.07 6.71 -6.41
N PHE A 31 0.83 7.39 -5.69
CA PHE A 31 1.17 8.78 -5.98
C PHE A 31 2.36 8.88 -6.95
N ARG A 32 2.04 9.09 -8.24
CA ARG A 32 3.03 9.16 -9.32
C ARG A 32 4.19 10.13 -9.06
N GLY A 33 3.89 11.35 -8.62
CA GLY A 33 4.91 12.40 -8.41
C GLY A 33 5.96 11.99 -7.37
N PRO A 34 5.54 11.61 -6.14
CA PRO A 34 6.41 11.01 -5.15
C PRO A 34 7.24 9.83 -5.66
N LEU A 35 6.61 8.82 -6.23
CA LEU A 35 7.31 7.62 -6.72
C LEU A 35 8.38 7.95 -7.78
N GLN A 36 8.11 8.90 -8.66
CA GLN A 36 9.08 9.35 -9.66
C GLN A 36 10.27 10.12 -9.08
N ARG A 37 10.15 10.72 -7.88
CA ARG A 37 11.29 11.34 -7.19
C ARG A 37 12.19 10.31 -6.53
N HIS A 38 11.62 9.17 -6.13
CA HIS A 38 12.34 8.07 -5.48
C HIS A 38 12.97 7.10 -6.49
N ALA A 39 12.42 6.98 -7.70
CA ALA A 39 12.93 6.09 -8.73
C ALA A 39 13.79 6.80 -9.80
N VAL A 40 15.01 6.29 -10.01
CA VAL A 40 15.97 6.82 -11.01
C VAL A 40 15.82 6.20 -12.40
N SER A 41 14.99 5.17 -12.55
CA SER A 41 14.71 4.53 -13.84
C SER A 41 13.27 4.01 -13.88
N ARG A 42 12.81 3.63 -15.08
CA ARG A 42 11.48 3.03 -15.25
C ARG A 42 11.38 1.70 -14.50
N GLU A 43 12.44 0.89 -14.53
CA GLU A 43 12.51 -0.41 -13.87
C GLU A 43 12.39 -0.24 -12.36
N ARG A 44 13.17 0.70 -11.79
CA ARG A 44 13.08 1.06 -10.38
C ARG A 44 11.72 1.63 -10.00
N LEU A 45 11.09 2.40 -10.88
CA LEU A 45 9.74 2.94 -10.63
C LEU A 45 8.69 1.82 -10.54
N VAL A 46 8.79 0.80 -11.40
CA VAL A 46 7.89 -0.35 -11.35
C VAL A 46 8.10 -1.15 -10.06
N GLU A 47 9.35 -1.36 -9.65
CA GLU A 47 9.68 -2.00 -8.37
C GLU A 47 9.10 -1.21 -7.19
N GLU A 48 9.29 0.12 -7.18
CA GLU A 48 8.80 0.99 -6.11
C GLU A 48 7.26 0.98 -6.01
N ILE A 49 6.57 0.99 -7.15
CA ILE A 49 5.11 0.83 -7.20
C ILE A 49 4.68 -0.51 -6.61
N ALA A 50 5.37 -1.60 -6.98
CA ALA A 50 5.04 -2.93 -6.48
C ALA A 50 5.25 -3.02 -4.96
N VAL A 51 6.37 -2.52 -4.46
CA VAL A 51 6.68 -2.44 -3.03
C VAL A 51 5.62 -1.62 -2.30
N THR A 52 5.27 -0.43 -2.80
CA THR A 52 4.24 0.43 -2.20
C THR A 52 2.90 -0.29 -2.11
N VAL A 53 2.44 -0.92 -3.20
CA VAL A 53 1.16 -1.63 -3.21
C VAL A 53 1.17 -2.83 -2.25
N LEU A 54 2.27 -3.59 -2.19
CA LEU A 54 2.39 -4.72 -1.28
C LEU A 54 2.41 -4.30 0.19
N HIS A 55 2.99 -3.14 0.52
CA HIS A 55 2.90 -2.57 1.87
C HIS A 55 1.46 -2.27 2.27
N GLU A 56 0.72 -1.53 1.42
CA GLU A 56 -0.67 -1.17 1.69
C GLU A 56 -1.56 -2.42 1.86
N ILE A 57 -1.32 -3.47 1.05
CA ILE A 57 -2.00 -4.77 1.19
C ILE A 57 -1.57 -5.46 2.49
N GLY A 58 -0.28 -5.44 2.83
CA GLY A 58 0.23 -6.02 4.07
C GLY A 58 -0.45 -5.41 5.30
N HIS A 59 -0.55 -4.08 5.34
CA HIS A 59 -1.23 -3.36 6.41
C HIS A 59 -2.72 -3.68 6.49
N LEU A 60 -3.41 -3.86 5.35
CA LEU A 60 -4.80 -4.34 5.34
C LEU A 60 -4.95 -5.70 6.04
N PHE A 61 -3.95 -6.57 5.93
CA PHE A 61 -3.92 -7.87 6.63
C PHE A 61 -3.34 -7.79 8.06
N GLY A 62 -3.04 -6.60 8.57
CA GLY A 62 -2.46 -6.40 9.89
C GLY A 62 -0.97 -6.78 9.99
N ILE A 63 -0.27 -6.83 8.86
CA ILE A 63 1.18 -7.08 8.82
C ILE A 63 1.90 -5.75 9.11
N SER A 64 2.88 -5.80 10.04
CA SER A 64 3.70 -4.64 10.40
C SER A 64 4.80 -4.36 9.38
N ASP A 65 5.32 -3.12 9.38
CA ASP A 65 6.48 -2.70 8.58
C ASP A 65 7.69 -3.61 8.78
N ASP A 66 8.01 -3.95 10.04
CA ASP A 66 9.13 -4.83 10.39
C ASP A 66 9.00 -6.18 9.69
N ARG A 67 7.78 -6.73 9.66
CA ARG A 67 7.53 -8.03 9.03
C ARG A 67 7.63 -7.95 7.50
N LEU A 68 7.24 -6.83 6.90
CA LEU A 68 7.39 -6.60 5.46
C LEU A 68 8.86 -6.49 5.07
N HIS A 69 9.67 -5.79 5.88
CA HIS A 69 11.13 -5.73 5.72
C HIS A 69 11.78 -7.13 5.79
N GLU A 70 11.40 -7.96 6.78
CA GLU A 70 11.89 -9.34 6.90
C GLU A 70 11.59 -10.20 5.67
N LEU A 71 10.46 -9.93 4.99
CA LEU A 71 10.03 -10.62 3.78
C LEU A 71 10.68 -10.07 2.51
N GLY A 72 11.56 -9.07 2.62
CA GLY A 72 12.28 -8.47 1.50
C GLY A 72 11.51 -7.36 0.78
N TRP A 73 10.48 -6.81 1.43
CA TRP A 73 9.65 -5.73 0.88
C TRP A 73 9.97 -4.36 1.48
N GLY A 74 11.11 -4.18 2.15
CA GLY A 74 11.55 -2.90 2.71
C GLY A 74 12.15 -1.93 1.70
#